data_AF-A0A0S8DT34-F1
#
_entry.id   AF-A0A0S8DT34-F1
#
_cell.length_a   1.000
_cell.length_b   1.000
_cell.length_c   1.000
_cell.angle_alpha   90.00
_cell.angle_beta   90.00
_cell.angle_gamma   90.00
#
_symmetry.space_group_name_H-M   'P 1'
#
loop_
_entity.id
_entity.type
_entity.pdbx_description
1 polymer ?
#
loop_
_entity_poly.entity_id
_entity_poly.type
_entity_poly.pdbx_seq_one_letter_code
_entity_poly.pdbx_strand_id
1 'polypeptide(L)'
;LASPVAGIVSVRLAEAGQVLAMGQPVLRITELSVPWIRAYLRETDLPRVKLGQPVTVRVDGLPDKAFTGRLSFISPQAEFTPKTVETRELRVDLVYRIKVEVANPDGLLKVGMPADLTLEPQT
;
A
#
# COMPACT_ATOMS: atom_id res chain seq x y z
N LEU A 1 26.61 -4.59 13.14
CA LEU A 1 25.15 -4.71 12.98
C LEU A 1 24.90 -5.34 11.61
N ALA A 2 24.12 -6.41 11.53
CA ALA A 2 23.73 -7.02 10.25
C ALA A 2 22.20 -6.93 10.10
N SER A 3 21.71 -6.73 8.87
CA SER A 3 20.26 -6.71 8.63
C SER A 3 19.69 -8.13 8.78
N PRO A 4 18.58 -8.32 9.50
CA PRO A 4 17.90 -9.62 9.58
C PRO A 4 17.06 -9.93 8.33
N VAL A 5 16.87 -8.94 7.44
CA VAL A 5 16.03 -9.06 6.24
C VAL A 5 16.75 -8.52 5.02
N ALA A 6 16.40 -9.05 3.85
CA ALA A 6 16.69 -8.37 2.59
C ALA A 6 15.82 -7.10 2.48
N GLY A 7 16.28 -6.13 1.67
CA GLY A 7 15.55 -4.89 1.43
C GLY A 7 16.45 -3.70 1.17
N ILE A 8 15.81 -2.55 1.00
CA ILE A 8 16.49 -1.28 0.81
C ILE A 8 16.55 -0.50 2.13
N VAL A 9 17.65 0.21 2.39
CA VAL A 9 17.70 1.18 3.49
C VAL A 9 16.81 2.35 3.10
N SER A 10 15.64 2.46 3.74
CA SER A 10 14.66 3.50 3.44
C SER A 10 14.89 4.78 4.25
N VAL A 11 15.48 4.67 5.45
CA VAL A 11 15.85 5.83 6.27
C VAL A 11 17.12 5.53 7.04
N ARG A 12 18.04 6.49 7.08
CA ARG A 12 19.14 6.53 8.04
C ARG A 12 18.76 7.47 9.18
N LEU A 13 18.77 6.95 10.40
CA LEU A 13 18.30 7.65 11.61
C LEU A 13 19.46 8.05 12.53
N ALA A 14 20.66 7.54 12.28
CA ALA A 14 21.88 7.88 12.99
C ALA A 14 23.06 8.02 12.03
N GLU A 15 23.94 8.97 12.33
CA GLU A 15 25.15 9.25 11.54
C GLU A 15 26.41 8.75 12.25
N ALA A 16 27.49 8.62 11.48
CA ALA A 16 28.79 8.24 12.01
C ALA A 16 29.27 9.25 13.07
N GLY A 17 29.73 8.74 14.21
CA GLY A 17 30.20 9.56 15.34
C GLY A 17 29.10 9.98 16.33
N GLN A 18 27.83 9.68 16.05
CA GLN A 18 26.74 9.94 16.98
C GLN A 18 26.71 8.91 18.13
N VAL A 19 26.57 9.39 19.37
CA VAL A 19 26.31 8.54 20.54
C VAL A 19 24.83 8.21 20.58
N LEU A 20 24.50 6.93 20.70
CA LEU A 20 23.12 6.42 20.69
C LEU A 20 22.77 5.80 22.03
N ALA A 21 21.55 6.04 22.49
CA ALA A 21 20.98 5.33 23.63
C ALA A 21 20.59 3.90 23.23
N MET A 22 20.50 2.99 24.22
CA MET A 22 19.95 1.66 23.98
C MET A 22 18.53 1.74 23.42
N GLY A 23 18.24 0.93 22.40
CA GLY A 23 16.94 0.90 21.72
C GLY A 23 16.74 1.99 20.68
N GLN A 24 17.68 2.94 20.52
CA GLN A 24 17.57 3.96 19.49
C GLN A 24 17.80 3.34 18.09
N PRO A 25 16.88 3.54 17.14
CA PRO A 25 17.01 2.97 15.80
C PRO A 25 18.11 3.68 14.99
N VAL A 26 18.90 2.90 14.27
CA VAL A 26 20.01 3.39 13.42
C VAL A 26 19.58 3.49 11.95
N LEU A 27 18.84 2.49 11.48
CA LEU A 27 18.42 2.32 10.10
C LEU A 27 16.98 1.79 10.06
N ARG A 28 16.23 2.19 9.04
CA ARG A 28 14.99 1.52 8.63
C ARG A 28 15.23 0.80 7.31
N ILE A 29 14.88 -0.48 7.27
CA ILE A 29 15.03 -1.33 6.08
C ILE A 29 13.63 -1.72 5.61
N THR A 30 13.40 -1.69 4.30
CA THR A 30 12.11 -1.99 3.68
C THR A 30 12.29 -3.02 2.58
N GLU A 31 11.62 -4.16 2.73
CA GLU A 31 11.53 -5.20 1.71
C GLU A 31 10.49 -4.80 0.65
N LEU A 32 10.88 -4.82 -0.62
CA LEU A 32 10.09 -4.33 -1.75
C LEU A 32 10.03 -5.33 -2.92
N SER A 33 10.38 -6.59 -2.71
CA SER A 33 10.18 -7.66 -3.69
C SER A 33 8.70 -7.93 -3.98
N VAL A 34 7.85 -7.88 -2.94
CA VAL A 34 6.40 -8.02 -3.05
C VAL A 34 5.71 -6.91 -2.24
N PRO A 35 5.72 -5.66 -2.73
CA PRO A 35 5.01 -4.56 -2.08
C PRO A 35 3.50 -4.81 -2.09
N TRP A 36 2.80 -4.09 -1.22
CA TRP A 36 1.34 -4.04 -1.21
C TRP A 36 0.85 -2.61 -1.40
N ILE A 37 -0.27 -2.48 -2.09
CA ILE A 37 -0.94 -1.21 -2.35
C ILE A 37 -2.11 -1.07 -1.39
N ARG A 38 -2.20 0.08 -0.73
CA ARG A 38 -3.37 0.44 0.08
C ARG A 38 -4.42 1.07 -0.82
N ALA A 39 -5.64 0.54 -0.78
CA ALA A 39 -6.78 1.19 -1.40
C ALA A 39 -8.03 1.02 -0.54
N TYR A 40 -9.12 1.62 -0.98
CA TYR A 40 -10.39 1.68 -0.26
C TYR A 40 -11.52 1.26 -1.18
N LEU A 41 -12.34 0.31 -0.72
CA LEU A 41 -13.56 -0.11 -1.38
C LEU A 41 -14.75 0.50 -0.68
N ARG A 42 -15.78 0.89 -1.43
CA ARG A 42 -17.06 1.28 -0.84
C ARG A 42 -17.78 0.04 -0.30
N GLU A 43 -18.58 0.22 0.73
CA GLU A 43 -19.45 -0.84 1.27
C GLU A 43 -20.28 -1.53 0.18
N THR A 44 -20.82 -0.76 -0.78
CA THR A 44 -21.62 -1.27 -1.89
C THR A 44 -20.86 -2.20 -2.85
N ASP A 45 -19.54 -2.07 -2.92
CA ASP A 45 -18.69 -2.88 -3.78
C ASP A 45 -18.21 -4.15 -3.06
N LEU A 46 -18.27 -4.19 -1.72
CA LEU A 46 -17.76 -5.29 -0.89
C LEU A 46 -18.32 -6.68 -1.26
N PRO A 47 -19.63 -6.87 -1.55
CA PRO A 47 -20.16 -8.19 -1.90
C PRO A 47 -19.63 -8.74 -3.24
N ARG A 48 -19.08 -7.88 -4.09
CA ARG A 48 -18.61 -8.23 -5.45
C ARG A 48 -17.12 -8.56 -5.49
N VAL A 49 -16.43 -8.44 -4.36
CA VAL A 49 -14.98 -8.59 -4.27
C VAL A 49 -14.62 -9.78 -3.38
N LYS A 50 -13.60 -10.56 -3.78
CA LYS A 50 -13.13 -11.72 -3.02
C LYS A 50 -11.63 -11.69 -2.78
N LEU A 51 -11.20 -12.19 -1.63
CA LEU A 51 -9.78 -12.45 -1.38
C LEU A 51 -9.21 -13.35 -2.47
N GLY A 52 -7.99 -13.05 -2.90
CA GLY A 52 -7.31 -13.75 -3.99
C GLY A 52 -7.69 -13.27 -5.40
N GLN A 53 -8.64 -12.34 -5.54
CA GLN A 53 -9.05 -11.81 -6.84
C GLN A 53 -7.88 -11.09 -7.54
N PRO A 54 -7.68 -11.33 -8.86
CA PRO A 54 -6.70 -10.60 -9.64
C PRO A 54 -7.08 -9.13 -9.77
N VAL A 55 -6.07 -8.26 -9.69
CA VAL A 55 -6.21 -6.81 -9.77
C VAL A 55 -5.19 -6.30 -10.76
N THR A 56 -5.63 -5.52 -11.74
CA THR A 56 -4.73 -4.74 -12.58
C THR A 56 -4.34 -3.47 -11.84
N VAL A 57 -3.05 -3.21 -11.75
CA VAL A 57 -2.44 -2.08 -11.06
C VAL A 57 -1.76 -1.20 -12.09
N ARG A 58 -2.05 0.11 -12.07
CA ARG A 58 -1.31 1.13 -12.80
C ARG A 58 -0.76 2.15 -11.82
N VAL A 59 0.43 2.67 -12.07
CA VAL A 59 1.06 3.69 -11.24
C VAL A 59 1.36 4.91 -12.10
N ASP A 60 1.09 6.10 -11.57
CA ASP A 60 1.17 7.36 -12.33
C ASP A 60 2.56 7.61 -12.92
N GLY A 61 3.61 7.18 -12.20
CA GLY A 61 4.99 7.31 -12.64
C GLY A 61 5.42 6.36 -13.77
N LEU A 62 4.58 5.38 -14.13
CA LEU A 62 4.84 4.38 -15.18
C LEU A 62 3.57 4.11 -16.00
N PRO A 63 3.05 5.10 -16.75
CA PRO A 63 1.74 5.00 -17.41
C PRO A 63 1.66 3.87 -18.45
N ASP A 64 2.79 3.52 -19.08
CA ASP A 64 2.88 2.46 -20.08
C ASP A 64 3.03 1.05 -19.47
N LYS A 65 3.08 0.93 -18.15
CA LYS A 65 3.21 -0.35 -17.45
C LYS A 65 1.96 -0.66 -16.62
N ALA A 66 1.43 -1.86 -16.83
CA ALA A 66 0.45 -2.46 -15.95
C ALA A 66 1.10 -3.59 -15.17
N PHE A 67 0.77 -3.71 -13.89
CA PHE A 67 1.21 -4.78 -13.02
C PHE A 67 0.01 -5.63 -12.63
N THR A 68 0.21 -6.94 -12.56
CA THR A 68 -0.80 -7.85 -12.03
C THR A 68 -0.58 -8.04 -10.54
N GLY A 69 -1.58 -7.66 -9.77
CA GLY A 69 -1.62 -7.85 -8.33
C GLY A 69 -2.72 -8.83 -7.92
N ARG A 70 -2.74 -9.13 -6.62
CA ARG A 70 -3.76 -9.98 -6.00
C ARG A 70 -4.27 -9.35 -4.73
N LEU A 71 -5.59 -9.31 -4.56
CA LEU A 71 -6.21 -8.84 -3.32
C LEU A 71 -5.86 -9.80 -2.17
N SER A 72 -4.98 -9.38 -1.27
CA SER A 72 -4.48 -10.21 -0.17
C SER A 72 -5.17 -9.92 1.17
N PHE A 73 -5.83 -8.76 1.30
CA PHE A 73 -6.49 -8.38 2.53
C PHE A 73 -7.70 -7.48 2.28
N ILE A 74 -8.77 -7.72 3.03
CA ILE A 74 -9.94 -6.85 3.16
C ILE A 74 -10.14 -6.60 4.65
N SER A 75 -10.23 -5.33 5.05
CA SER A 75 -10.49 -4.97 6.45
C SER A 75 -11.86 -5.49 6.88
N PRO A 76 -12.00 -6.06 8.09
CA PRO A 76 -13.31 -6.40 8.65
C PRO A 76 -14.04 -5.16 9.21
N GLN A 77 -13.33 -4.04 9.36
CA GLN A 77 -13.87 -2.78 9.90
C GLN A 77 -13.91 -1.72 8.81
N ALA A 78 -15.04 -1.01 8.75
CA ALA A 78 -15.19 0.17 7.92
C ALA A 78 -14.45 1.36 8.53
N GLU A 79 -13.88 2.19 7.66
CA GLU A 79 -13.25 3.47 7.95
C GLU A 79 -14.10 4.58 7.30
N PHE A 80 -14.12 5.77 7.90
CA PHE A 80 -14.80 6.93 7.33
C PHE A 80 -13.88 7.54 6.27
N THR A 81 -14.37 7.84 5.05
CA THR A 81 -13.56 8.61 4.10
C THR A 81 -13.26 10.01 4.65
N PRO A 82 -11.99 10.42 4.81
CA PRO A 82 -11.68 11.79 5.14
C PRO A 82 -11.98 12.65 3.90
N LYS A 83 -13.05 13.44 3.94
CA LYS A 83 -13.27 14.55 3.01
C LYS A 83 -12.97 15.85 3.75
N THR A 84 -12.18 16.74 3.14
CA THR A 84 -12.08 18.15 3.57
C THR A 84 -13.36 18.85 3.15
N VAL A 85 -14.02 19.55 4.07
CA VAL A 85 -15.44 19.89 3.91
C VAL A 85 -15.78 21.27 4.48
N GLU A 86 -16.33 22.14 3.64
CA GLU A 86 -16.84 23.47 4.02
C GLU A 86 -18.39 23.54 4.03
N THR A 87 -19.11 22.45 3.74
CA THR A 87 -20.59 22.45 3.76
C THR A 87 -21.21 21.22 4.44
N ARG A 88 -22.38 21.45 5.07
CA ARG A 88 -23.10 20.56 6.01
C ARG A 88 -23.59 19.22 5.45
N GLU A 89 -23.49 18.97 4.14
CA GLU A 89 -23.92 17.71 3.49
C GLU A 89 -22.84 16.61 3.48
N LEU A 90 -21.63 16.93 3.95
CA LEU A 90 -20.62 16.07 4.58
C LEU A 90 -20.90 14.56 4.62
N ARG A 91 -20.87 13.92 3.44
CA ARG A 91 -21.09 12.48 3.30
C ARG A 91 -19.87 11.73 3.79
N VAL A 92 -20.03 11.19 4.99
CA VAL A 92 -19.34 9.99 5.43
C VAL A 92 -19.80 8.85 4.54
N ASP A 93 -18.95 8.41 3.61
CA ASP A 93 -19.10 7.11 2.98
C ASP A 93 -18.24 6.11 3.77
N LEU A 94 -18.84 4.99 4.17
CA LEU A 94 -18.10 3.89 4.78
C LEU A 94 -17.23 3.21 3.71
N VAL A 95 -15.93 3.13 3.97
CA VAL A 95 -14.98 2.46 3.11
C VAL A 95 -14.20 1.39 3.85
N TYR A 96 -13.90 0.31 3.14
CA TYR A 96 -13.13 -0.81 3.65
C TYR A 96 -11.74 -0.78 3.06
N ARG A 97 -10.73 -0.70 3.91
CA ARG A 97 -9.34 -0.75 3.49
C ARG A 97 -9.02 -2.13 2.91
N ILE A 98 -8.42 -2.14 1.73
CA ILE A 98 -7.88 -3.34 1.09
C ILE A 98 -6.37 -3.27 0.93
N LYS A 99 -5.73 -4.43 0.77
CA LYS A 99 -4.35 -4.54 0.33
C LYS A 99 -4.24 -5.42 -0.91
N VAL A 100 -3.53 -4.92 -1.91
CA VAL A 100 -3.22 -5.68 -3.13
C VAL A 100 -1.72 -5.91 -3.18
N GLU A 101 -1.30 -7.17 -3.12
CA GLU A 101 0.10 -7.56 -3.30
C GLU A 101 0.46 -7.58 -4.77
N VAL A 102 1.64 -7.06 -5.09
CA VAL A 102 2.14 -6.94 -6.47
C VAL A 102 3.57 -7.41 -6.51
N ALA A 103 3.91 -8.28 -7.47
CA ALA A 103 5.30 -8.68 -7.68
C ALA A 103 6.10 -7.49 -8.24
N ASN A 104 7.28 -7.24 -7.68
CA ASN A 104 8.15 -6.14 -8.08
C ASN A 104 9.58 -6.62 -8.38
N PRO A 105 9.76 -7.57 -9.32
CA PRO A 105 11.09 -8.16 -9.60
C PRO A 105 12.09 -7.13 -10.12
N ASP A 106 11.62 -6.15 -10.90
CA ASP A 106 12.45 -5.09 -11.49
C ASP A 106 12.69 -3.92 -10.51
N GLY A 107 12.09 -3.96 -9.31
CA GLY A 107 12.23 -2.91 -8.30
C GLY A 107 11.65 -1.54 -8.73
N LEU A 108 10.78 -1.52 -9.73
CA LEU A 108 10.18 -0.31 -10.30
C LEU A 108 9.15 0.34 -9.37
N LEU A 109 8.41 -0.46 -8.60
CA LEU A 109 7.45 0.03 -7.63
C LEU A 109 8.18 0.52 -6.38
N LYS A 110 7.92 1.77 -6.00
CA LYS A 110 8.49 2.42 -4.81
C LYS A 110 7.39 2.82 -3.83
N VAL A 111 7.76 2.93 -2.56
CA VAL A 111 6.85 3.41 -1.51
C VAL A 111 6.43 4.85 -1.83
N GLY A 112 5.13 5.13 -1.71
CA GLY A 112 4.57 6.47 -1.90
C GLY A 112 4.11 6.76 -3.33
N MET A 113 4.31 5.84 -4.29
CA MET A 113 3.74 5.99 -5.62
C MET A 113 2.20 5.89 -5.56
N PRO A 114 1.47 6.87 -6.11
CA PRO A 114 0.04 6.74 -6.35
C PRO A 114 -0.23 5.59 -7.34
N ALA A 115 -1.34 4.89 -7.14
CA ALA A 115 -1.70 3.75 -7.96
C ALA A 115 -3.22 3.67 -8.13
N ASP A 116 -3.64 3.38 -9.36
CA ASP A 116 -5.00 3.02 -9.71
C ASP A 116 -5.16 1.51 -9.76
N LEU A 117 -6.26 1.03 -9.20
CA LEU A 117 -6.60 -0.38 -9.13
C LEU A 117 -7.87 -0.65 -9.93
N THR A 118 -7.78 -1.63 -10.83
CA THR A 118 -8.94 -2.17 -11.54
C THR A 118 -9.14 -3.63 -11.15
N LEU A 119 -10.24 -3.90 -10.45
CA LEU A 119 -10.66 -5.26 -10.12
C LEU A 119 -11.23 -5.95 -11.35
N GLU A 120 -10.74 -7.14 -11.67
CA GLU A 120 -11.29 -7.91 -12.79
C GLU A 120 -12.64 -8.53 -12.39
N PRO A 121 -13.69 -8.43 -13.22
CA PRO A 121 -14.99 -9.01 -12.91
C PRO A 121 -14.89 -10.52 -12.75
N GLN A 122 -15.62 -11.04 -11.76
CA GLN A 122 -15.76 -12.48 -11.56
C GLN A 122 -16.54 -13.05 -12.74
N THR A 123 -15.96 -14.03 -13.45
CA THR A 123 -16.71 -14.92 -14.36
C THR A 123 -17.38 -16.02 -13.54
#